data_AF-X0S153-F1
#
_entry.id   AF-X0S153-F1
#
_cell.length_a   1.000
_cell.length_b   1.000
_cell.length_c   1.000
_cell.angle_alpha   90.00
_cell.angle_beta   90.00
_cell.angle_gamma   90.00
#
_symmetry.space_group_name_H-M   'P 1'
#
loop_
_entity.id
_entity.type
_entity.pdbx_description
1 polymer ?
#
loop_
_entity_poly.entity_id
_entity_poly.type
_entity_poly.pdbx_seq_one_letter_code
_entity_poly.pdbx_strand_id
1 'polypeptide(L)'
;DCNEHATILTALLRAAGIPGRVVVGLVYQDGRFYYHAWNEAYINKWISMDATLKQMPVDATHIKLIDGGIEKQIQIVRMIGTLGFSILDYR
;
A
#
# COMPACT_ATOMS: atom_id res chain seq x y z
N ASP A 1 -5.47 -11.37 3.97
CA ASP A 1 -4.29 -11.21 3.12
C ASP A 1 -4.48 -9.93 2.30
N CYS A 2 -3.52 -9.01 2.38
CA CYS A 2 -3.60 -7.66 1.84
C CYS A 2 -3.39 -7.64 0.31
N ASN A 3 -2.67 -8.61 -0.24
CA ASN A 3 -2.39 -8.68 -1.67
C ASN A 3 -3.64 -8.98 -2.49
N GLU A 4 -4.52 -9.90 -2.05
CA GLU A 4 -5.77 -10.20 -2.75
C GLU A 4 -6.73 -9.03 -2.67
N HIS A 5 -6.84 -8.38 -1.49
CA HIS A 5 -7.69 -7.19 -1.34
C HIS A 5 -7.24 -6.08 -2.29
N ALA A 6 -5.92 -5.81 -2.35
CA ALA A 6 -5.38 -4.82 -3.25
C ALA A 6 -5.53 -5.21 -4.73
N THR A 7 -5.38 -6.49 -5.06
CA THR A 7 -5.54 -6.98 -6.44
C THR A 7 -6.99 -6.85 -6.91
N ILE A 8 -7.95 -7.29 -6.09
CA ILE A 8 -9.39 -7.22 -6.41
C ILE A 8 -9.84 -5.76 -6.51
N LEU A 9 -9.45 -4.89 -5.57
CA LEU A 9 -9.83 -3.48 -5.63
C LEU A 9 -9.26 -2.79 -6.88
N THR A 10 -8.01 -3.07 -7.26
CA THR A 10 -7.43 -2.55 -8.51
C THR A 10 -8.23 -3.01 -9.73
N ALA A 11 -8.65 -4.28 -9.76
CA ALA A 11 -9.44 -4.82 -10.87
C ALA A 11 -10.81 -4.14 -10.96
N LEU A 12 -11.50 -3.94 -9.83
CA LEU A 12 -12.79 -3.26 -9.77
C LEU A 12 -12.70 -1.79 -10.22
N LEU A 13 -11.68 -1.06 -9.77
CA LEU A 13 -11.45 0.32 -10.21
C LEU A 13 -11.28 0.39 -11.73
N ARG A 14 -10.43 -0.48 -12.30
CA ARG A 14 -10.18 -0.52 -13.74
C ARG A 14 -11.42 -0.93 -14.53
N ALA A 15 -12.21 -1.88 -14.03
CA ALA A 15 -13.48 -2.26 -14.62
C ALA A 15 -14.50 -1.11 -14.62
N ALA A 16 -14.45 -0.24 -13.62
CA ALA A 16 -15.24 1.00 -13.55
C ALA A 16 -14.66 2.16 -14.38
N GLY A 17 -13.60 1.94 -15.16
CA GLY A 17 -12.96 2.99 -15.95
C GLY A 17 -12.07 3.94 -15.15
N ILE A 18 -11.80 3.65 -13.87
CA ILE A 18 -10.96 4.45 -12.99
C ILE A 18 -9.53 3.89 -13.05
N PRO A 19 -8.52 4.70 -13.41
CA PRO A 19 -7.13 4.25 -13.36
C PRO A 19 -6.73 3.90 -11.92
N GLY A 20 -6.54 2.61 -11.64
CA GLY A 20 -6.10 2.08 -10.35
C GLY A 20 -4.75 1.38 -10.42
N ARG A 21 -3.96 1.50 -9.36
CA ARG A 21 -2.70 0.75 -9.18
C ARG A 21 -2.59 0.16 -7.77
N VAL A 22 -1.87 -0.96 -7.68
CA VAL A 22 -1.43 -1.49 -6.39
C VAL A 22 -0.21 -0.72 -5.92
N VAL A 23 -0.18 -0.44 -4.63
CA VAL A 23 0.94 0.15 -3.91
C VAL A 23 1.38 -0.83 -2.85
N VAL A 24 2.69 -0.95 -2.68
CA VAL A 24 3.26 -1.79 -1.62
C VAL A 24 4.23 -0.94 -0.81
N GLY A 25 4.19 -1.14 0.49
CA GLY A 25 5.00 -0.40 1.42
C GLY A 25 4.85 -0.95 2.82
N LEU A 26 4.83 -0.04 3.79
CA LEU A 26 4.78 -0.37 5.20
C LEU A 26 3.58 0.32 5.85
N VAL A 27 2.97 -0.36 6.81
CA VAL A 27 1.96 0.21 7.70
C VAL A 27 2.41 0.05 9.14
N TYR A 28 2.28 1.12 9.92
CA TYR A 28 2.47 1.05 11.36
C TYR A 28 1.19 0.56 12.05
N GLN A 29 1.26 -0.60 12.69
CA GLN A 29 0.16 -1.17 13.46
C GLN A 29 0.73 -1.84 14.71
N ASP A 30 0.04 -1.76 15.84
CA ASP A 30 0.40 -2.47 17.08
C ASP A 30 1.87 -2.32 17.52
N GLY A 31 2.44 -1.13 17.33
CA GLY A 31 3.81 -0.81 17.74
C GLY A 31 4.92 -1.22 16.77
N ARG A 32 4.58 -1.72 15.57
CA ARG A 32 5.55 -2.24 14.59
C ARG A 32 5.16 -1.87 13.17
N PHE A 33 6.17 -1.80 12.29
CA PHE A 33 5.95 -1.66 10.85
C PHE A 33 5.81 -3.04 10.20
N TYR A 34 4.74 -3.22 9.42
CA TYR A 34 4.47 -4.43 8.67
C TYR A 34 4.42 -4.12 7.18
N TYR A 35 4.87 -5.07 6.36
CA TYR A 35 4.65 -4.99 4.92
C TYR A 35 3.16 -5.03 4.60
N HIS A 36 2.73 -4.12 3.74
CA HIS A 36 1.34 -4.00 3.37
C HIS A 36 1.17 -3.62 1.90
N ALA A 37 0.09 -4.13 1.30
CA ALA A 37 -0.34 -3.78 -0.04
C ALA A 37 -1.71 -3.08 0.03
N TRP A 38 -1.80 -1.93 -0.64
CA TRP A 38 -3.03 -1.14 -0.76
C TRP A 38 -3.15 -0.57 -2.18
N ASN A 39 -3.98 0.44 -2.40
CA ASN A 39 -4.30 0.96 -3.72
C ASN A 39 -4.20 2.47 -3.82
N GLU A 40 -4.01 2.95 -5.04
CA GLU A 40 -4.25 4.33 -5.41
C GLU A 40 -5.15 4.37 -6.65
N ALA A 41 -6.17 5.22 -6.62
CA ALA A 41 -7.03 5.51 -7.76
C ALA A 41 -6.81 6.95 -8.24
N TYR A 42 -6.87 7.17 -9.55
CA TYR A 42 -6.73 8.49 -10.14
C TYR A 42 -8.09 9.16 -10.33
N ILE A 43 -8.39 10.16 -9.48
CA ILE A 43 -9.59 11.01 -9.56
C ILE A 43 -9.11 12.46 -9.48
N ASN A 44 -8.74 13.05 -10.64
CA ASN A 44 -8.00 14.31 -10.79
C ASN A 44 -6.59 14.32 -10.16
N LYS A 45 -6.38 13.52 -9.11
CA LYS A 45 -5.13 13.24 -8.42
C LYS A 45 -5.14 11.78 -7.96
N TRP A 46 -3.98 11.27 -7.56
CA TRP A 46 -3.89 9.97 -6.90
C TRP A 46 -4.49 10.07 -5.49
N ILE A 47 -5.51 9.25 -5.23
CA ILE A 47 -6.16 9.09 -3.94
C ILE A 47 -5.84 7.68 -3.45
N SER A 48 -5.19 7.59 -2.30
CA SER A 48 -4.88 6.33 -1.63
C SER A 48 -6.14 5.69 -1.07
N MET A 49 -6.18 4.37 -1.02
CA MET A 49 -7.25 3.61 -0.40
C MET A 49 -6.74 2.23 0.01
N ASP A 50 -7.25 1.74 1.12
CA ASP A 50 -6.92 0.43 1.66
C ASP A 50 -8.20 -0.32 2.06
N ALA A 51 -8.54 -1.35 1.28
CA ALA A 51 -9.68 -2.21 1.55
C ALA A 51 -9.46 -3.12 2.78
N THR A 52 -8.21 -3.39 3.16
CA THR A 52 -7.86 -4.25 4.29
C THR A 52 -8.13 -3.52 5.61
N LEU A 53 -7.67 -2.28 5.72
CA LEU A 53 -7.85 -1.43 6.91
C LEU A 53 -9.06 -0.49 6.81
N LYS A 54 -9.82 -0.55 5.71
CA LYS A 54 -11.03 0.24 5.45
C LYS A 54 -10.78 1.74 5.49
N GLN A 55 -9.69 2.19 4.88
CA GLN A 55 -9.30 3.61 4.84
C GLN A 55 -9.36 4.18 3.42
N MET A 56 -9.90 5.40 3.28
CA MET A 56 -9.88 6.18 2.03
C MET A 56 -10.10 7.67 2.33
N PRO A 57 -9.07 8.54 2.27
CA PRO A 57 -7.67 8.20 2.03
C PRO A 57 -7.04 7.41 3.19
N VAL A 58 -5.92 6.74 2.92
CA VAL A 58 -5.11 6.13 3.99
C VAL A 58 -4.49 7.20 4.88
N ASP A 59 -4.25 6.88 6.14
CA ASP A 59 -3.60 7.78 7.09
C ASP A 59 -2.07 7.86 6.90
N ALA A 60 -1.40 8.62 7.77
CA ALA A 60 0.05 8.81 7.72
C ALA A 60 0.86 7.56 8.13
N THR A 61 0.22 6.48 8.59
CA THR A 61 0.92 5.25 8.95
C THR A 61 1.37 4.45 7.72
N HIS A 62 0.83 4.76 6.54
CA HIS A 62 1.15 4.12 5.28
C HIS A 62 2.36 4.75 4.60
N ILE A 63 3.51 4.11 4.73
CA ILE A 63 4.77 4.54 4.08
C ILE A 63 4.92 3.78 2.77
N LYS A 64 4.69 4.49 1.66
CA LYS A 64 4.85 3.97 0.30
C LYS A 64 6.31 3.67 -0.03
N LEU A 65 6.60 2.45 -0.48
CA LEU A 65 7.92 2.06 -0.98
C LEU A 65 7.93 1.95 -2.51
N ILE A 66 6.92 1.28 -3.09
CA ILE A 66 6.80 1.09 -4.54
C ILE A 66 5.35 1.10 -4.99
N ASP A 67 5.12 1.48 -6.24
CA ASP A 67 3.85 1.28 -6.93
C ASP A 67 4.02 0.68 -8.32
N GLY A 68 2.98 -0.03 -8.77
CA GLY A 68 2.89 -0.61 -10.09
C GLY A 68 2.54 -2.09 -10.08
N GLY A 69 2.77 -2.76 -11.21
CA GLY A 69 2.44 -4.18 -11.37
C GLY A 69 3.30 -5.13 -10.54
N ILE A 70 2.93 -6.41 -10.54
CA ILE A 70 3.57 -7.51 -9.80
C ILE A 70 5.10 -7.54 -10.00
N GLU A 71 5.58 -7.25 -11.21
CA GLU A 71 7.02 -7.20 -11.54
C GLU A 71 7.80 -6.22 -10.65
N LYS A 72 7.20 -5.06 -10.33
CA LYS A 72 7.80 -4.09 -9.42
C LYS A 72 7.72 -4.56 -7.97
N GLN A 73 6.64 -5.25 -7.59
CA GLN A 73 6.49 -5.79 -6.23
C GLN A 73 7.59 -6.80 -5.88
N ILE A 74 8.11 -7.58 -6.85
CA ILE A 74 9.24 -8.50 -6.64
C ILE A 74 10.50 -7.76 -6.14
N GLN A 75 10.68 -6.49 -6.48
CA GLN A 75 11.81 -5.69 -6.01
C GLN A 75 11.78 -5.48 -4.49
N ILE A 76 10.59 -5.44 -3.87
CA ILE A 76 10.46 -5.30 -2.41
C ILE A 76 11.00 -6.52 -1.68
N VAL A 77 10.85 -7.73 -2.23
CA VAL A 77 11.38 -8.95 -1.61
C VAL A 77 12.88 -8.84 -1.32
N ARG A 78 13.63 -8.12 -2.16
CA ARG A 78 15.07 -7.89 -1.98
C ARG A 78 15.40 -6.89 -0.87
N MET A 79 14.43 -6.07 -0.46
CA MET A 79 14.58 -5.11 0.64
C MET A 79 14.14 -5.70 2.00
N ILE A 80 13.48 -6.86 1.99
CA ILE A 80 13.09 -7.55 3.23
C ILE A 80 14.36 -7.96 3.98
N GLY A 81 14.49 -7.50 5.22
CA GLY A 81 15.63 -7.79 6.10
C GLY A 81 16.80 -6.80 6.03
N THR A 82 16.79 -5.86 5.09
CA THR A 82 17.79 -4.76 5.03
C THR A 82 17.27 -3.44 5.59
N LEU A 83 15.94 -3.29 5.67
CA LEU A 83 15.28 -2.13 6.27
C LEU A 83 15.27 -2.24 7.79
N GLY A 84 15.90 -1.27 8.47
CA GLY A 84 15.83 -1.08 9.91
C GLY A 84 14.98 0.15 10.25
N PHE A 85 14.11 0.03 11.24
CA PHE A 85 13.30 1.13 11.74
C PHE A 85 13.72 1.49 13.17
N SER A 86 13.82 2.78 13.44
CA SER A 86 13.95 3.31 14.79
C SER A 86 12.83 4.29 15.03
N ILE A 87 12.10 4.13 16.13
CA ILE A 87 11.07 5.07 16.56
C ILE A 87 11.80 6.14 17.37
N LEU A 88 11.78 7.39 16.87
CA LEU A 88 12.47 8.51 17.52
C LEU A 88 11.63 9.11 18.67
N ASP A 89 10.31 9.22 18.48
CA ASP A 89 9.35 9.68 19.48
C ASP A 89 7.95 9.10 19.17
N TYR A 90 7.19 8.74 20.21
CA TYR A 90 5.82 8.23 20.13
C TYR A 90 5.11 8.57 21.46
N ARG A 91 4.11 9.44 21.43
CA ARG A 91 3.33 9.89 22.60
C ARG A 91 1.97 9.23 22.66
#